data_AF-A0A017SU90-F1
#
_entry.id   AF-A0A017SU90-F1
#
_cell.length_a   1.000
_cell.length_b   1.000
_cell.length_c   1.000
_cell.angle_alpha   90.00
_cell.angle_beta   90.00
_cell.angle_gamma   90.00
#
_symmetry.space_group_name_H-M   'P 1'
#
loop_
_entity.id
_entity.type
_entity.pdbx_description
1 polymer ?
#
loop_
_entity_poly.entity_id
_entity_poly.type
_entity_poly.pdbx_seq_one_letter_code
_entity_poly.pdbx_strand_id
1 'polypeptide(L)'
;MRLPSVMSKKRSTKTSRARSKAFARTAATLAASRVKPAVLVKRDTRFTEVIALIEAARGRAYQAVNAELVSLYWQLGEYISRKIANAEWGDGVVEELATSLARRFPGLRGFTRPNLFRMRQFYEAYRSKRKVSALLRQLRWTHHLIILGQAKPAAVREFYILAAIKERWSSRELER
;
A
#
# COMPACT_ATOMS: atom_id res chain seq x y z
N MET A 1 6.34 -10.87 -33.14
CA MET A 1 6.22 -12.33 -32.88
C MET A 1 4.74 -12.65 -32.68
N ARG A 2 4.09 -13.34 -33.62
CA ARG A 2 2.66 -13.75 -33.54
C ARG A 2 2.62 -15.28 -33.59
N LEU A 3 1.75 -15.92 -32.80
CA LEU A 3 1.51 -17.36 -32.87
C LEU A 3 0.26 -17.65 -33.72
N PRO A 4 0.29 -18.63 -34.64
CA PRO A 4 -0.85 -19.01 -35.47
C PRO A 4 -1.81 -19.99 -34.78
N SER A 5 -3.06 -19.97 -35.21
CA SER A 5 -4.14 -20.89 -34.80
C SER A 5 -4.24 -22.09 -35.75
N VAL A 6 -4.68 -23.26 -35.27
CA VAL A 6 -4.97 -24.45 -36.09
C VAL A 6 -6.37 -25.00 -35.77
N MET A 7 -7.16 -25.24 -36.82
CA MET A 7 -8.57 -25.67 -36.75
C MET A 7 -8.72 -27.19 -36.56
N SER A 8 -9.70 -27.65 -35.73
CA SER A 8 -10.28 -29.03 -35.73
C SER A 8 -11.54 -29.14 -34.81
N LYS A 9 -12.51 -30.06 -34.95
CA LYS A 9 -13.13 -30.78 -36.11
C LYS A 9 -14.47 -31.48 -35.69
N LYS A 10 -15.62 -30.82 -35.93
CA LYS A 10 -17.02 -31.37 -36.08
C LYS A 10 -17.72 -32.27 -35.00
N ARG A 11 -18.90 -31.79 -34.58
CA ARG A 11 -20.23 -32.48 -34.39
C ARG A 11 -20.47 -33.50 -33.24
N SER A 12 -21.41 -33.16 -32.35
CA SER A 12 -22.63 -33.96 -32.11
C SER A 12 -23.73 -33.12 -31.43
N THR A 13 -24.96 -33.16 -31.95
CA THR A 13 -26.11 -32.36 -31.49
C THR A 13 -27.26 -33.24 -30.97
N LYS A 14 -27.28 -33.60 -29.68
CA LYS A 14 -28.46 -34.26 -29.06
C LYS A 14 -28.60 -34.22 -27.53
N THR A 15 -28.18 -33.15 -26.85
CA THR A 15 -28.29 -33.04 -25.37
C THR A 15 -28.85 -31.69 -24.85
N SER A 16 -29.52 -30.92 -25.72
CA SER A 16 -29.91 -29.52 -25.44
C SER A 16 -31.23 -29.33 -24.66
N ARG A 17 -32.07 -30.37 -24.52
CA ARG A 17 -33.48 -30.19 -24.10
C ARG A 17 -33.87 -30.72 -22.70
N ALA A 18 -32.93 -31.36 -21.96
CA ALA A 18 -33.20 -31.93 -20.64
C ALA A 18 -32.71 -31.09 -19.45
N ARG A 19 -31.83 -30.09 -19.67
CA ARG A 19 -31.26 -29.26 -18.58
C ARG A 19 -32.00 -27.94 -18.30
N SER A 20 -32.96 -27.52 -19.14
CA SER A 20 -33.64 -26.22 -18.98
C SER A 20 -34.77 -26.18 -17.95
N LYS A 21 -35.25 -27.33 -17.44
CA LYS A 21 -36.31 -27.37 -16.41
C LYS A 21 -35.82 -27.33 -14.95
N ALA A 22 -34.53 -27.55 -14.70
CA ALA A 22 -33.97 -27.48 -13.34
C ALA A 22 -33.68 -26.04 -12.89
N PHE A 23 -33.35 -25.12 -13.80
CA PHE A 23 -33.04 -23.72 -13.48
C PHE A 23 -34.27 -22.84 -13.21
N ALA A 24 -35.48 -23.28 -13.59
CA ALA A 24 -36.71 -22.50 -13.45
C ALA A 24 -37.37 -22.59 -12.06
N ARG A 25 -36.93 -23.51 -11.18
CA ARG A 25 -37.51 -23.68 -9.83
C ARG A 25 -36.73 -23.00 -8.70
N THR A 26 -35.52 -22.53 -8.95
CA THR A 26 -34.70 -21.75 -7.98
C THR A 26 -34.88 -20.24 -8.13
N ALA A 27 -35.79 -19.78 -8.99
CA ALA A 27 -36.13 -18.37 -9.19
C ALA A 27 -37.35 -17.89 -8.37
N ALA A 28 -38.12 -18.80 -7.77
CA ALA A 28 -39.39 -18.48 -7.10
C ALA A 28 -39.27 -18.12 -5.61
N THR A 29 -38.10 -18.30 -4.99
CA THR A 29 -37.86 -17.99 -3.56
C THR A 29 -37.15 -16.63 -3.35
N LEU A 30 -37.00 -15.84 -4.41
CA LEU A 30 -36.35 -14.52 -4.40
C LEU A 30 -37.33 -13.33 -4.50
N ALA A 31 -38.63 -13.59 -4.31
CA ALA A 31 -39.71 -12.61 -4.45
C ALA A 31 -40.24 -12.04 -3.10
N ALA A 32 -39.49 -12.20 -2.00
CA ALA A 32 -39.95 -11.80 -0.65
C ALA A 32 -38.85 -11.20 0.25
N SER A 33 -37.92 -10.41 -0.30
CA SER A 33 -37.09 -9.50 0.50
C SER A 33 -37.44 -8.06 0.18
N ARG A 34 -38.27 -7.45 1.05
CA ARG A 34 -38.57 -6.02 1.01
C ARG A 34 -37.27 -5.25 1.22
N VAL A 35 -36.71 -4.67 0.16
CA VAL A 35 -35.73 -3.59 0.29
C VAL A 35 -36.45 -2.46 1.02
N LYS A 36 -36.17 -2.31 2.33
CA LYS A 36 -36.60 -1.14 3.08
C LYS A 36 -36.04 0.08 2.34
N PRO A 37 -36.87 1.08 1.97
CA PRO A 37 -36.35 2.29 1.36
C PRO A 37 -35.31 2.85 2.32
N ALA A 38 -34.12 3.14 1.79
CA ALA A 38 -33.05 3.74 2.58
C ALA A 38 -33.59 5.07 3.12
N VAL A 39 -33.90 5.09 4.41
CA VAL A 39 -34.26 6.33 5.10
C VAL A 39 -33.06 7.25 4.91
N LEU A 40 -33.25 8.30 4.10
CA LEU A 40 -32.29 9.36 3.95
C LEU A 40 -32.21 10.08 5.30
N VAL A 41 -31.37 9.54 6.18
CA VAL A 41 -31.02 10.17 7.45
C VAL A 41 -30.45 11.53 7.07
N LYS A 42 -31.25 12.58 7.27
CA LYS A 42 -30.77 13.96 7.22
C LYS A 42 -29.63 14.02 8.22
N ARG A 43 -28.38 14.03 7.71
CA ARG A 43 -27.22 14.27 8.56
C ARG A 43 -27.44 15.62 9.21
N ASP A 44 -27.33 15.67 10.53
CA ASP A 44 -27.42 16.92 11.25
C ASP A 44 -26.26 17.82 10.83
N THR A 45 -26.55 18.83 10.00
CA THR A 45 -25.53 19.68 9.41
C THR A 45 -25.02 20.75 10.37
N ARG A 46 -25.66 20.94 11.53
CA ARG A 46 -25.38 22.02 12.51
C ARG A 46 -23.93 22.04 13.00
N PHE A 47 -23.22 20.91 12.92
CA PHE A 47 -21.82 20.79 13.33
C PHE A 47 -20.85 20.48 12.17
N THR A 48 -21.30 20.59 10.91
CA THR A 48 -20.46 20.22 9.73
C THR A 48 -19.16 21.01 9.67
N GLU A 49 -19.20 22.32 9.94
CA GLU A 49 -18.02 23.19 9.96
C GLU A 49 -17.07 22.81 11.10
N VAL A 50 -17.59 22.55 12.30
CA VAL A 50 -16.80 22.12 13.47
C VAL A 50 -16.09 20.79 13.19
N ILE A 51 -16.81 19.82 12.60
CA ILE A 51 -16.25 18.52 12.21
C ILE A 51 -15.16 18.72 11.14
N ALA A 52 -15.38 19.59 10.14
CA ALA A 52 -14.41 19.88 9.10
C ALA A 52 -13.13 20.53 9.66
N LEU A 53 -13.25 21.45 10.63
CA LEU A 53 -12.11 22.05 11.33
C LEU A 53 -11.29 21.01 12.11
N ILE A 54 -11.97 20.10 12.82
CA ILE A 54 -11.34 18.99 13.56
C ILE A 54 -10.61 18.05 12.60
N GLU A 55 -11.25 17.58 11.54
CA GLU A 55 -10.63 16.67 10.57
C GLU A 55 -9.46 17.34 9.81
N ALA A 56 -9.56 18.64 9.49
CA ALA A 56 -8.45 19.39 8.90
C ALA A 56 -7.26 19.50 9.88
N ALA A 57 -7.50 19.74 11.16
CA ALA A 57 -6.45 19.78 12.19
C ALA A 57 -5.78 18.41 12.38
N ARG A 58 -6.58 17.35 12.49
CA ARG A 58 -6.10 15.95 12.56
C ARG A 58 -5.29 15.58 11.31
N GLY A 59 -5.76 15.94 10.12
CA GLY A 59 -5.08 15.73 8.85
C GLY A 59 -3.69 16.36 8.82
N ARG A 60 -3.56 17.63 9.24
CA ARG A 60 -2.24 18.30 9.36
C ARG A 60 -1.32 17.60 10.34
N ALA A 61 -1.83 17.22 11.52
CA ALA A 61 -1.04 16.50 12.52
C ALA A 61 -0.54 15.14 12.00
N TYR A 62 -1.39 14.35 11.36
CA TYR A 62 -0.99 13.08 10.74
C TYR A 62 0.02 13.28 9.60
N GLN A 63 -0.10 14.34 8.78
CA GLN A 63 0.88 14.66 7.74
C GLN A 63 2.26 14.99 8.33
N ALA A 64 2.32 15.82 9.38
CA ALA A 64 3.56 16.15 10.06
C ALA A 64 4.25 14.91 10.65
N VAL A 65 3.49 14.07 11.37
CA VAL A 65 4.01 12.80 11.94
C VAL A 65 4.52 11.86 10.85
N ASN A 66 3.81 11.74 9.71
CA ASN A 66 4.26 10.91 8.59
C ASN A 66 5.56 11.43 7.97
N ALA A 67 5.69 12.76 7.80
CA ALA A 67 6.89 13.37 7.23
C ALA A 67 8.11 13.14 8.13
N GLU A 68 7.97 13.27 9.45
CA GLU A 68 9.03 13.00 10.41
C GLU A 68 9.39 11.50 10.50
N LEU A 69 8.41 10.59 10.47
CA LEU A 69 8.68 9.16 10.43
C LEU A 69 9.46 8.75 9.17
N VAL A 70 9.12 9.30 8.00
CA VAL A 70 9.87 9.04 6.75
C VAL A 70 11.26 9.67 6.80
N SER A 71 11.40 10.86 7.41
CA SER A 71 12.70 11.50 7.66
C SER A 71 13.60 10.65 8.58
N LEU A 72 13.06 10.11 9.67
CA LEU A 72 13.77 9.22 10.58
C LEU A 72 14.20 7.92 9.88
N TYR A 73 13.30 7.30 9.09
CA TYR A 73 13.61 6.08 8.35
C TYR A 73 14.66 6.31 7.25
N TRP A 74 14.71 7.50 6.65
CA TRP A 74 15.80 7.90 5.77
C TRP A 74 17.14 7.94 6.49
N GLN A 75 17.20 8.66 7.62
CA GLN A 75 18.42 8.85 8.42
C GLN A 75 18.95 7.53 8.99
N LEU A 76 18.06 6.66 9.50
CA LEU A 76 18.43 5.32 9.94
C LEU A 76 18.92 4.45 8.77
N GLY A 77 18.29 4.54 7.61
CA GLY A 77 18.73 3.85 6.40
C GLY A 77 20.13 4.26 5.96
N GLU A 78 20.43 5.57 5.99
CA GLU A 78 21.76 6.12 5.73
C GLU A 78 22.79 5.63 6.74
N TYR A 79 22.48 5.71 8.03
CA TYR A 79 23.36 5.31 9.11
C TYR A 79 23.74 3.83 9.02
N ILE A 80 22.74 2.95 8.83
CA ILE A 80 22.95 1.50 8.66
C ILE A 80 23.74 1.22 7.37
N SER A 81 23.41 1.87 6.26
CA SER A 81 24.12 1.69 4.97
C SER A 81 25.60 2.06 5.11
N ARG A 82 25.92 3.18 5.76
CA ARG A 82 27.30 3.63 6.03
C ARG A 82 28.06 2.66 6.94
N LYS A 83 27.46 2.25 8.06
CA LYS A 83 28.10 1.33 9.02
C LYS A 83 28.43 -0.03 8.40
N ILE A 84 27.56 -0.55 7.54
CA ILE A 84 27.81 -1.81 6.81
C ILE A 84 28.85 -1.60 5.70
N ALA A 85 28.78 -0.49 4.95
CA ALA A 85 29.75 -0.20 3.88
C ALA A 85 31.19 -0.03 4.39
N ASN A 86 31.35 0.49 5.61
CA ASN A 86 32.65 0.64 6.29
C ASN A 86 33.14 -0.66 6.96
N ALA A 87 32.41 -1.77 6.84
CA ALA A 87 32.64 -3.02 7.57
C ALA A 87 32.63 -2.89 9.12
N GLU A 88 32.12 -1.77 9.66
CA GLU A 88 31.95 -1.57 11.10
C GLU A 88 30.82 -2.45 11.65
N TRP A 89 29.76 -2.68 10.87
CA TRP A 89 28.60 -3.48 11.24
C TRP A 89 28.41 -4.67 10.29
N GLY A 90 28.24 -5.86 10.86
CA GLY A 90 27.67 -7.02 10.17
C GLY A 90 26.16 -7.17 10.43
N ASP A 91 25.54 -8.16 9.78
CA ASP A 91 24.10 -8.44 9.86
C ASP A 91 23.58 -8.72 11.28
N GLY A 92 24.44 -9.23 12.17
CA GLY A 92 24.12 -9.47 13.59
C GLY A 92 23.94 -8.20 14.40
N VAL A 93 24.73 -7.16 14.13
CA VAL A 93 24.64 -5.85 14.82
C VAL A 93 23.29 -5.18 14.55
N VAL A 94 22.67 -5.46 13.41
CA VAL A 94 21.32 -4.97 13.08
C VAL A 94 20.23 -5.71 13.89
N GLU A 95 20.44 -6.97 14.28
CA GLU A 95 19.55 -7.68 15.22
C GLU A 95 19.71 -7.17 16.65
N GLU A 96 20.96 -6.93 17.09
CA GLU A 96 21.25 -6.32 18.38
C GLU A 96 20.63 -4.92 18.50
N LEU A 97 20.70 -4.12 17.43
CA LEU A 97 20.02 -2.82 17.34
C LEU A 97 18.50 -2.96 17.50
N ALA A 98 17.86 -3.86 16.75
CA ALA A 98 16.42 -4.12 16.85
C ALA A 98 16.01 -4.54 18.27
N THR A 99 16.78 -5.45 18.87
CA THR A 99 16.59 -5.94 20.25
C THR A 99 16.81 -4.84 21.29
N SER A 100 17.79 -3.96 21.08
CA SER A 100 18.06 -2.80 21.94
C SER A 100 16.91 -1.79 21.88
N LEU A 101 16.44 -1.45 20.67
CA LEU A 101 15.31 -0.53 20.48
C LEU A 101 14.01 -1.08 21.10
N ALA A 102 13.73 -2.37 20.94
CA ALA A 102 12.55 -3.01 21.53
C ALA A 102 12.58 -2.99 23.08
N ARG A 103 13.76 -3.16 23.69
CA ARG A 103 13.94 -3.05 25.16
C ARG A 103 13.86 -1.60 25.65
N ARG A 104 14.47 -0.65 24.92
CA ARG A 104 14.52 0.76 25.32
C ARG A 104 13.21 1.50 25.12
N PHE A 105 12.42 1.10 24.12
CA PHE A 105 11.13 1.72 23.77
C PHE A 105 10.01 0.66 23.67
N PRO A 106 9.54 0.12 24.81
CA PRO A 106 8.46 -0.87 24.81
C PRO A 106 7.21 -0.37 24.07
N GLY A 107 6.63 -1.22 23.21
CA GLY A 107 5.46 -0.87 22.40
C GLY A 107 5.73 -0.05 21.13
N LEU A 108 6.95 0.46 20.93
CA LEU A 108 7.33 1.17 19.70
C LEU A 108 7.38 0.20 18.51
N ARG A 109 6.50 0.41 17.53
CA ARG A 109 6.39 -0.45 16.33
C ARG A 109 7.25 0.08 15.18
N GLY A 110 7.69 -0.82 14.30
CA GLY A 110 8.42 -0.46 13.07
C GLY A 110 9.94 -0.56 13.14
N PHE A 111 10.53 -0.97 14.26
CA PHE A 111 11.99 -1.05 14.45
C PHE A 111 12.51 -2.49 14.61
N THR A 112 11.87 -3.45 13.93
CA THR A 112 12.33 -4.84 13.84
C THR A 112 13.47 -4.98 12.82
N ARG A 113 14.35 -5.98 12.96
CA ARG A 113 15.47 -6.23 12.02
C ARG A 113 15.03 -6.17 10.54
N PRO A 114 13.95 -6.86 10.09
CA PRO A 114 13.51 -6.76 8.69
C PRO A 114 13.11 -5.35 8.26
N ASN A 115 12.57 -4.52 9.16
CA ASN A 115 12.23 -3.14 8.81
C ASN A 115 13.45 -2.21 8.82
N LEU A 116 14.45 -2.45 9.67
CA LEU A 116 15.74 -1.73 9.62
C LEU A 116 16.46 -1.99 8.28
N PHE A 117 16.45 -3.22 7.77
CA PHE A 117 16.95 -3.52 6.42
C PHE A 117 16.12 -2.84 5.31
N ARG A 118 14.80 -2.70 5.48
CA ARG A 118 13.96 -1.91 4.54
C ARG A 118 14.27 -0.41 4.60
N MET A 119 14.60 0.15 5.77
CA MET A 119 15.08 1.54 5.89
C MET A 119 16.40 1.73 5.13
N ARG A 120 17.35 0.80 5.29
CA ARG A 120 18.60 0.77 4.50
C ARG A 120 18.31 0.73 2.99
N GLN A 121 17.47 -0.22 2.55
CA GLN A 121 17.10 -0.37 1.14
C GLN A 121 16.42 0.90 0.60
N PHE A 122 15.57 1.56 1.40
CA PHE A 122 14.91 2.81 1.06
C PHE A 122 15.91 3.94 0.82
N TYR A 123 16.88 4.13 1.71
CA TYR A 123 17.97 5.08 1.50
C TYR A 123 18.77 4.75 0.23
N GLU A 124 19.27 3.52 0.10
CA GLU A 124 20.11 3.09 -1.02
C GLU A 124 19.38 3.23 -2.37
N ALA A 125 18.06 2.99 -2.41
CA ALA A 125 17.24 3.07 -3.61
C ALA A 125 17.03 4.50 -4.16
N TYR A 126 17.18 5.54 -3.32
CA TYR A 126 16.91 6.93 -3.71
C TYR A 126 18.02 7.93 -3.38
N ARG A 127 19.12 7.56 -2.70
CA ARG A 127 20.20 8.50 -2.31
C ARG A 127 20.82 9.29 -3.48
N SER A 128 20.84 8.71 -4.69
CA SER A 128 21.30 9.37 -5.92
C SER A 128 20.24 10.25 -6.61
N LYS A 129 18.99 10.27 -6.11
CA LYS A 129 17.83 10.92 -6.73
C LYS A 129 17.41 12.17 -5.96
N ARG A 130 18.30 13.17 -5.93
CA ARG A 130 18.15 14.42 -5.17
C ARG A 130 16.82 15.18 -5.42
N LYS A 131 16.21 15.03 -6.61
CA LYS A 131 14.90 15.63 -6.93
C LYS A 131 13.72 14.97 -6.22
N VAL A 132 13.83 13.68 -5.88
CA VAL A 132 12.73 12.88 -5.30
C VAL A 132 12.70 12.97 -3.77
N SER A 133 13.82 13.31 -3.11
CA SER A 133 13.95 13.33 -1.65
C SER A 133 12.88 14.17 -0.93
N ALA A 134 12.52 15.34 -1.46
CA ALA A 134 11.46 16.18 -0.92
C ALA A 134 10.06 15.57 -1.07
N LEU A 135 9.84 14.78 -2.13
CA LEU A 135 8.58 14.11 -2.44
C LEU A 135 8.37 12.85 -1.57
N LEU A 136 9.45 12.18 -1.15
CA LEU A 136 9.35 10.97 -0.31
C LEU A 136 8.54 11.20 0.97
N ARG A 137 8.67 12.38 1.60
CA ARG A 137 7.95 12.75 2.83
C ARG A 137 6.44 12.98 2.63
N GLN A 138 5.96 13.06 1.40
CA GLN A 138 4.53 13.23 1.09
C GLN A 138 3.76 11.89 1.08
N LEU A 139 4.48 10.77 1.00
CA LEU A 139 3.93 9.42 1.03
C LEU A 139 4.23 8.75 2.38
N ARG A 140 3.30 7.90 2.85
CA ARG A 140 3.49 7.13 4.09
C ARG A 140 4.48 6.00 3.88
N TRP A 141 5.10 5.51 4.96
CA TRP A 141 6.06 4.38 4.89
C TRP A 141 5.53 3.17 4.11
N THR A 142 4.26 2.81 4.29
CA THR A 142 3.62 1.69 3.56
C THR A 142 3.72 1.83 2.05
N HIS A 143 3.51 3.04 1.49
CA HIS A 143 3.66 3.29 0.06
C HIS A 143 5.09 2.98 -0.41
N HIS A 144 6.10 3.44 0.33
CA HIS A 144 7.50 3.15 0.00
C HIS A 144 7.83 1.67 0.05
N LEU A 145 7.28 0.92 1.02
CA LEU A 145 7.45 -0.53 1.09
C LEU A 145 6.90 -1.26 -0.15
N ILE A 146 5.70 -0.90 -0.61
CA ILE A 146 5.08 -1.53 -1.78
C ILE A 146 5.87 -1.18 -3.04
N ILE A 147 6.22 0.10 -3.23
CA ILE A 147 7.01 0.57 -4.38
C ILE A 147 8.39 -0.10 -4.43
N LEU A 148 9.08 -0.26 -3.30
CA LEU A 148 10.37 -0.97 -3.22
C LEU A 148 10.23 -2.46 -3.54
N GLY A 149 9.12 -3.09 -3.15
CA GLY A 149 8.85 -4.51 -3.42
C GLY A 149 8.49 -4.81 -4.87
N GLN A 150 7.69 -3.95 -5.50
CA GLN A 150 7.14 -4.17 -6.85
C GLN A 150 8.02 -3.56 -7.96
N ALA A 151 8.54 -2.35 -7.78
CA ALA A 151 9.24 -1.61 -8.83
C ALA A 151 10.78 -1.72 -8.73
N LYS A 152 11.35 -2.72 -9.43
CA LYS A 152 12.79 -2.99 -9.43
C LYS A 152 13.65 -1.89 -10.12
N PRO A 153 13.27 -1.31 -11.27
CA PRO A 153 14.06 -0.22 -11.87
C PRO A 153 13.82 1.11 -11.16
N ALA A 154 14.86 1.94 -11.00
CA ALA A 154 14.76 3.22 -10.31
C ALA A 154 13.77 4.20 -10.97
N ALA A 155 13.72 4.24 -12.31
CA ALA A 155 12.78 5.08 -13.06
C ALA A 155 11.31 4.68 -12.81
N VAL A 156 11.04 3.37 -12.64
CA VAL A 156 9.68 2.87 -12.36
C VAL A 156 9.26 3.28 -10.94
N ARG A 157 10.17 3.22 -9.95
CA ARG A 157 9.87 3.75 -8.60
C ARG A 157 9.55 5.24 -8.61
N GLU A 158 10.35 6.02 -9.33
CA GLU A 158 10.15 7.47 -9.48
C GLU A 158 8.79 7.79 -10.12
N PHE A 159 8.38 7.04 -11.15
CA PHE A 159 7.04 7.13 -11.74
C PHE A 159 5.92 6.85 -10.72
N TYR A 160 5.99 5.74 -9.97
CA TYR A 160 4.96 5.40 -8.98
C TYR A 160 4.89 6.39 -7.82
N ILE A 161 6.01 6.97 -7.37
CA ILE A 161 6.02 8.03 -6.36
C ILE A 161 5.27 9.26 -6.88
N LEU A 162 5.61 9.72 -8.09
CA LEU A 162 4.97 10.89 -8.71
C LEU A 162 3.48 10.68 -8.95
N ALA A 163 3.09 9.51 -9.47
CA ALA A 163 1.70 9.15 -9.71
C ALA A 163 0.89 9.06 -8.39
N ALA A 164 1.43 8.38 -7.36
CA ALA A 164 0.76 8.26 -6.07
C ALA A 164 0.56 9.61 -5.36
N ILE A 165 1.50 10.55 -5.50
CA ILE A 165 1.37 11.91 -4.98
C ILE A 165 0.31 12.70 -5.77
N LYS A 166 0.41 12.69 -7.11
CA LYS A 166 -0.47 13.46 -8.00
C LYS A 166 -1.93 13.01 -7.90
N GLU A 167 -2.16 11.72 -8.00
CA GLU A 167 -3.50 11.10 -7.99
C GLU A 167 -3.98 10.76 -6.57
N ARG A 168 -3.18 11.09 -5.53
CA ARG A 168 -3.47 10.86 -4.11
C ARG A 168 -3.78 9.39 -3.75
N TRP A 169 -3.21 8.44 -4.47
CA TRP A 169 -3.47 7.01 -4.28
C TRP A 169 -3.23 6.58 -2.83
N SER A 170 -4.17 5.82 -2.28
CA SER A 170 -3.99 5.09 -1.03
C SER A 170 -3.00 3.93 -1.23
N SER A 171 -2.49 3.37 -0.13
CA SER A 171 -1.61 2.19 -0.22
C SER A 171 -2.31 0.99 -0.85
N ARG A 172 -3.64 0.87 -0.70
CA ARG A 172 -4.45 -0.22 -1.26
C ARG A 172 -4.65 -0.11 -2.77
N GLU A 173 -4.62 1.11 -3.32
CA GLU A 173 -4.71 1.33 -4.77
C GLU A 173 -3.38 1.03 -5.46
N LEU A 174 -2.27 1.25 -4.75
CA LEU A 174 -0.92 0.92 -5.21
C LEU A 174 -0.54 -0.56 -5.00
N GLU A 175 -1.37 -1.34 -4.30
CA GLU A 175 -1.23 -2.80 -4.13
C GLU A 175 -1.92 -3.63 -5.23
N ARG A 176 -2.75 -3.01 -6.08
CA ARG A 176 -3.59 -3.66 -7.10
C ARG A 176 -2.92 -3.76 -8.47
#